data_AF-A0A7S2LC07-F1
#
_entry.id   AF-A0A7S2LC07-F1
#
_cell.length_a   1.000
_cell.length_b   1.000
_cell.length_c   1.000
_cell.angle_alpha   90.00
_cell.angle_beta   90.00
_cell.angle_gamma   90.00
#
_symmetry.space_group_name_H-M   'P 1'
#
loop_
_entity.id
_entity.type
_entity.pdbx_description
1 polymer ?
#
loop_
_entity_poly.entity_id
_entity_poly.type
_entity_poly.pdbx_seq_one_letter_code
_entity_poly.pdbx_strand_id
1 'polypeptide(L)'
;EGLLRLMEGQADRRCGFVACVGYADSHGDVRTFEEPRPYFGTMRSSRTSRPEGASVGGAWGPEGRGLFEIFVPDDANAAGLALAEMSQEQLNQYRRGRNSAFKAFADWWREHHA
;
A
#
# COMPACT_ATOMS: atom_id res chain seq x y z
N GLU A 1 8.82 3.20 15.60
CA GLU A 1 8.82 4.51 16.30
C GLU A 1 9.27 5.68 15.44
N GLY A 2 10.30 5.54 14.60
CA GLY A 2 10.86 6.67 13.84
C GLY A 2 9.86 7.51 13.04
N LEU A 3 8.97 6.87 12.26
CA LEU A 3 8.03 7.61 11.41
C LEU A 3 7.00 8.43 12.20
N LEU A 4 6.50 7.90 13.34
CA LEU A 4 5.56 8.64 14.19
C LEU A 4 6.23 9.84 14.86
N ARG A 5 7.47 9.65 15.34
CA ARG A 5 8.29 10.74 15.91
C ARG A 5 8.56 11.84 14.90
N LEU A 6 8.88 11.49 13.65
CA LEU A 6 9.08 12.48 12.58
C LEU A 6 7.84 13.35 12.33
N MET A 7 6.66 12.82 12.64
CA MET A 7 5.39 13.50 12.42
C MET A 7 4.86 14.18 13.69
N GLU A 8 5.58 14.18 14.82
CA GLU A 8 5.13 14.88 16.03
C GLU A 8 5.00 16.40 15.77
N GLY A 9 3.90 16.99 16.24
CA GLY A 9 3.60 18.42 16.03
C GLY A 9 3.17 18.80 14.60
N GLN A 10 3.18 17.86 13.65
CA GLN A 10 2.77 18.15 12.27
C GLN A 10 1.24 18.19 12.16
N ALA A 11 0.72 19.34 11.73
CA ALA A 11 -0.71 19.54 11.47
C ALA A 11 -1.18 18.82 10.20
N ASP A 12 -0.35 18.81 9.15
CA ASP A 12 -0.61 18.05 7.92
C ASP A 12 0.08 16.69 8.01
N ARG A 13 -0.73 15.63 7.92
CA ARG A 13 -0.28 14.23 7.97
C ARG A 13 -0.69 13.45 6.74
N ARG A 14 -1.10 14.15 5.67
CA ARG A 14 -1.43 13.53 4.38
C ARG A 14 -0.18 12.85 3.84
N CYS A 15 -0.38 11.68 3.25
CA CYS A 15 0.70 10.84 2.75
C CYS A 15 0.17 9.96 1.63
N GLY A 16 1.10 9.28 0.95
CA GLY A 16 0.70 8.18 0.11
C GLY A 16 1.78 7.15 -0.11
N PHE A 17 1.36 5.98 -0.60
CA PHE A 17 2.24 4.90 -0.99
C PHE A 17 2.23 4.71 -2.50
N VAL A 18 3.39 4.43 -3.05
CA VAL A 18 3.56 4.03 -4.46
C VAL A 18 4.09 2.61 -4.46
N ALA A 19 3.40 1.72 -5.16
CA ALA A 19 3.91 0.39 -5.45
C ALA A 19 4.76 0.45 -6.74
N CYS A 20 5.91 -0.21 -6.71
CA CYS A 20 6.80 -0.34 -7.86
C CYS A 20 7.26 -1.80 -7.98
N VAL A 21 7.27 -2.31 -9.22
CA VAL A 21 7.88 -3.59 -9.58
C VAL A 21 9.15 -3.29 -10.37
N GLY A 22 10.29 -3.77 -9.88
CA GLY A 22 11.54 -3.77 -10.63
C GLY A 22 11.74 -5.11 -11.35
N TYR A 23 12.11 -5.04 -12.61
CA TYR A 23 12.49 -6.19 -13.43
C TYR A 23 13.90 -5.99 -13.96
N ALA A 24 14.74 -7.02 -13.91
CA ALA A 24 16.06 -7.06 -14.52
C ALA A 24 16.16 -8.33 -15.36
N ASP A 25 16.56 -8.20 -16.63
CA ASP A 25 16.77 -9.35 -17.51
C ASP A 25 18.19 -9.92 -17.45
N SER A 26 18.45 -10.98 -18.24
CA SER A 26 19.75 -11.62 -18.33
C SER A 26 20.84 -10.77 -18.98
N HIS A 27 20.48 -9.70 -19.68
CA HIS A 27 21.41 -8.77 -20.32
C HIS A 27 21.76 -7.59 -19.40
N GLY A 28 21.10 -7.48 -18.24
CA GLY A 28 21.31 -6.40 -17.29
C GLY A 28 20.42 -5.19 -17.56
N ASP A 29 19.45 -5.29 -18.47
CA ASP A 29 18.48 -4.22 -18.69
C ASP A 29 17.50 -4.20 -17.52
N VAL A 30 17.34 -3.00 -16.93
CA VAL A 30 16.46 -2.77 -15.78
C VAL A 30 15.25 -1.95 -16.21
N ARG A 31 14.07 -2.38 -15.76
CA ARG A 31 12.82 -1.67 -15.99
C ARG A 31 12.01 -1.59 -14.71
N THR A 32 11.33 -0.47 -14.51
CA THR A 32 10.41 -0.26 -13.39
C THR A 32 8.98 -0.10 -13.88
N PHE A 33 8.04 -0.65 -13.13
CA PHE A 33 6.61 -0.53 -13.36
C PHE A 33 5.99 0.06 -12.12
N GLU A 34 5.50 1.28 -12.23
CA GLU A 34 4.88 1.99 -11.12
C GLU A 34 3.36 1.93 -11.22
N GLU A 35 2.72 1.92 -10.07
CA GLU A 35 1.27 2.07 -10.01
C GLU A 35 0.89 3.51 -10.41
N PRO A 36 0.04 3.71 -11.43
CA PRO A 36 -0.29 5.04 -11.95
C PRO A 36 -1.12 5.88 -10.96
N ARG A 37 -1.66 5.28 -9.91
CA ARG A 37 -2.45 5.96 -8.87
C ARG A 37 -1.95 5.56 -7.49
N PRO A 38 -1.18 6.44 -6.82
CA PRO A 38 -0.72 6.21 -5.46
C PRO A 38 -1.87 5.96 -4.48
N TYR A 39 -1.59 5.22 -3.42
CA TYR A 39 -2.49 5.08 -2.28
C TYR A 39 -2.43 6.35 -1.43
N PHE A 40 -3.37 7.27 -1.59
CA PHE A 40 -3.44 8.46 -0.73
C PHE A 40 -4.21 8.20 0.56
N GLY A 41 -3.82 8.91 1.61
CA GLY A 41 -4.42 8.82 2.92
C GLY A 41 -3.76 9.76 3.92
N THR A 42 -3.98 9.47 5.20
CA THR A 42 -3.45 10.24 6.32
C THR A 42 -2.81 9.31 7.34
N MET A 43 -1.68 9.72 7.90
CA MET A 43 -1.05 9.01 9.02
C MET A 43 -1.73 9.39 10.34
N ARG A 44 -2.10 8.41 11.16
CA ARG A 44 -2.48 8.60 12.56
C ARG A 44 -1.28 9.05 13.39
N SER A 45 -1.57 9.69 14.52
CA SER A 45 -0.58 10.09 15.52
C SER A 45 -0.13 8.93 16.42
N SER A 46 -0.88 7.82 16.42
CA SER A 46 -0.60 6.62 17.19
C SER A 46 -0.97 5.36 16.41
N ARG A 47 -0.42 4.22 16.84
CA ARG A 47 -0.74 2.90 16.29
C ARG A 47 -2.10 2.43 16.76
N THR A 48 -2.76 1.69 15.88
CA THR A 48 -4.00 1.00 16.22
C THR A 48 -3.73 -0.37 16.79
N SER A 49 -4.60 -0.81 17.71
CA SER A 49 -4.67 -2.21 18.09
C SER A 49 -5.36 -2.98 16.99
N ARG A 50 -4.71 -4.04 16.49
CA ARG A 50 -5.29 -4.90 15.47
C ARG A 50 -6.49 -5.67 16.04
N PRO A 51 -7.72 -5.46 15.53
CA PRO A 51 -8.86 -6.25 15.95
C PRO A 51 -8.71 -7.70 15.47
N GLU A 52 -9.36 -8.62 16.18
CA GLU A 52 -9.44 -10.02 15.78
C GLU A 52 -10.04 -10.13 14.36
N GLY A 53 -9.37 -10.89 13.48
CA GLY A 53 -9.81 -11.06 12.07
C GLY A 53 -9.23 -10.08 11.04
N ALA A 54 -8.50 -9.03 11.44
CA ALA A 54 -7.85 -8.14 10.48
C ALA A 54 -6.76 -8.87 9.67
N SER A 55 -6.61 -8.58 8.37
CA SER A 55 -5.96 -9.50 7.42
C SER A 55 -4.65 -9.00 6.79
N VAL A 56 -4.22 -7.79 7.15
CA VAL A 56 -3.11 -7.09 6.48
C VAL A 56 -1.77 -7.83 6.49
N GLY A 57 -1.53 -8.70 7.47
CA GLY A 57 -0.26 -9.40 7.63
C GLY A 57 0.12 -10.40 6.52
N GLY A 58 -0.83 -10.85 5.70
CA GLY A 58 -0.57 -11.86 4.64
C GLY A 58 -0.21 -11.27 3.28
N ALA A 59 -0.73 -10.09 2.94
CA ALA A 59 -0.69 -9.59 1.57
C ALA A 59 0.47 -8.62 1.25
N TRP A 60 1.17 -8.13 2.27
CA TRP A 60 2.19 -7.08 2.14
C TRP A 60 3.47 -7.40 2.93
N GLY A 61 3.61 -8.65 3.35
CA GLY A 61 4.74 -9.13 4.15
C GLY A 61 4.74 -8.64 5.60
N PRO A 62 5.64 -9.19 6.44
CA PRO A 62 5.75 -8.84 7.85
C PRO A 62 6.30 -7.42 8.09
N GLU A 63 6.98 -6.82 7.11
CA GLU A 63 7.64 -5.52 7.27
C GLU A 63 6.71 -4.32 7.11
N GLY A 64 5.61 -4.46 6.35
CA GLY A 64 4.61 -3.40 6.20
C GLY A 64 3.76 -3.14 7.45
N ARG A 65 3.87 -4.00 8.48
CA ARG A 65 2.98 -4.01 9.66
C ARG A 65 2.89 -2.65 10.35
N GLY A 66 4.02 -2.01 10.62
CA GLY A 66 4.05 -0.75 11.36
C GLY A 66 3.45 0.45 10.59
N LEU A 67 3.47 0.42 9.26
CA LEU A 67 2.89 1.47 8.42
C LEU A 67 1.37 1.33 8.30
N PHE A 68 0.88 0.11 8.19
CA PHE A 68 -0.56 -0.15 8.07
C PHE A 68 -1.34 0.04 9.37
N GLU A 69 -0.65 -0.05 10.52
CA GLU A 69 -1.18 0.32 11.84
C GLU A 69 -1.43 1.82 12.00
N ILE A 70 -0.92 2.66 11.09
CA ILE A 70 -1.01 4.11 11.20
C ILE A 70 -1.59 4.77 9.95
N PHE A 71 -1.65 4.10 8.81
CA PHE A 71 -2.18 4.69 7.59
C PHE A 71 -3.68 4.48 7.45
N VAL A 72 -4.42 5.59 7.33
CA VAL A 72 -5.85 5.63 7.01
C VAL A 72 -6.02 6.11 5.58
N PRO A 73 -6.51 5.26 4.66
CA PRO A 73 -6.70 5.67 3.27
C PRO A 73 -7.85 6.67 3.10
N ASP A 74 -7.71 7.52 2.10
CA ASP A 74 -8.77 8.43 1.64
C ASP A 74 -9.74 7.67 0.71
N ASP A 75 -10.50 6.75 1.30
CA ASP A 75 -11.46 5.90 0.59
C ASP A 75 -12.75 5.80 1.42
N ALA A 76 -13.90 6.04 0.79
CA ALA A 76 -15.19 5.97 1.46
C ALA A 76 -15.45 4.57 2.08
N ASN A 77 -14.94 3.51 1.44
CA ASN A 77 -15.09 2.13 1.91
C ASN A 77 -14.20 1.81 3.11
N ALA A 78 -13.19 2.65 3.38
CA ALA A 78 -12.31 2.50 4.52
C ALA A 78 -12.95 2.96 5.83
N ALA A 79 -14.01 3.77 5.78
CA ALA A 79 -14.73 4.25 6.96
C ALA A 79 -13.83 4.83 8.08
N GLY A 80 -12.72 5.48 7.70
CA GLY A 80 -11.74 6.05 8.65
C GLY A 80 -10.84 5.04 9.35
N LEU A 81 -10.94 3.75 9.01
CA LEU A 81 -10.11 2.68 9.54
C LEU A 81 -8.69 2.77 8.96
N ALA A 82 -7.70 2.52 9.81
CA ALA A 82 -6.36 2.22 9.35
C ALA A 82 -6.38 0.89 8.60
N LEU A 83 -5.46 0.69 7.65
CA LEU A 83 -5.42 -0.55 6.88
C LEU A 83 -5.37 -1.79 7.79
N ALA A 84 -4.60 -1.74 8.88
CA ALA A 84 -4.48 -2.84 9.83
C ALA A 84 -5.76 -3.15 10.63
N GLU A 85 -6.76 -2.27 10.61
CA GLU A 85 -8.06 -2.47 11.24
C GLU A 85 -9.10 -3.08 10.28
N MET A 86 -8.79 -3.14 8.98
CA MET A 86 -9.73 -3.61 7.96
C MET A 86 -9.81 -5.14 7.88
N SER A 87 -11.02 -5.63 7.60
CA SER A 87 -11.26 -7.02 7.21
C SER A 87 -10.68 -7.33 5.82
N GLN A 88 -10.54 -8.61 5.49
CA GLN A 88 -10.10 -9.04 4.16
C GLN A 88 -11.01 -8.49 3.05
N GLU A 89 -12.32 -8.44 3.30
CA GLU A 89 -13.29 -7.93 2.34
C GLU A 89 -13.11 -6.44 2.08
N GLN A 90 -12.96 -5.64 3.14
CA GLN A 90 -12.67 -4.21 3.03
C GLN A 90 -11.35 -3.95 2.29
N LEU A 91 -10.31 -4.72 2.59
CA LEU A 91 -9.03 -4.64 1.88
C LEU A 91 -9.17 -5.01 0.40
N ASN A 92 -9.97 -6.02 0.08
CA ASN A 92 -10.22 -6.42 -1.31
C ASN A 92 -10.99 -5.33 -2.06
N GLN A 93 -11.99 -4.70 -1.43
CA GLN A 93 -12.73 -3.59 -2.01
C GLN A 93 -11.84 -2.36 -2.23
N TYR A 94 -11.04 -1.99 -1.22
CA TYR A 94 -10.07 -0.89 -1.31
C TYR A 94 -9.06 -1.04 -2.47
N ARG A 95 -8.69 -2.29 -2.77
CA ARG A 95 -7.79 -2.62 -3.89
C ARG A 95 -8.52 -2.75 -5.23
N ARG A 96 -9.83 -3.00 -5.21
CA ARG A 96 -10.62 -3.22 -6.42
C ARG A 96 -10.64 -1.93 -7.25
N GLY A 97 -10.29 -2.05 -8.52
CA GLY A 97 -10.25 -0.90 -9.44
C GLY A 97 -8.90 -0.19 -9.52
N ARG A 98 -7.84 -0.69 -8.86
CA ARG A 98 -6.49 -0.16 -9.02
C ARG A 98 -5.69 -0.98 -10.04
N ASN A 99 -5.03 -0.29 -10.97
CA ASN A 99 -4.09 -0.89 -11.91
C ASN A 99 -2.77 -1.11 -11.20
N SER A 100 -2.58 -2.26 -10.56
CA SER A 100 -1.36 -2.55 -9.81
C SER A 100 -0.12 -2.50 -10.72
N ALA A 101 1.04 -2.18 -10.14
CA ALA A 101 2.34 -2.30 -10.79
C ALA A 101 2.56 -3.71 -11.40
N PHE A 102 2.02 -4.75 -10.77
CA PHE A 102 2.03 -6.11 -11.31
C PHE A 102 1.23 -6.26 -12.59
N LYS A 103 0.07 -5.58 -12.71
CA LYS A 103 -0.69 -5.59 -13.96
C LYS A 103 0.09 -4.89 -15.08
N ALA A 104 0.69 -3.73 -14.79
CA ALA A 104 1.52 -3.02 -15.76
C ALA A 104 2.69 -3.89 -16.25
N PHE A 105 3.37 -4.58 -15.32
CA PHE A 105 4.40 -5.56 -15.66
C PHE A 105 3.85 -6.72 -16.51
N ALA A 106 2.72 -7.31 -16.14
CA ALA A 106 2.13 -8.45 -16.84
C ALA A 106 1.59 -8.10 -18.23
N ASP A 107 1.11 -6.87 -18.44
CA ASP A 107 0.74 -6.35 -19.75
C ASP A 107 2.00 -6.20 -20.63
N TRP A 108 3.04 -5.54 -20.11
CA TRP A 108 4.33 -5.39 -20.80
C TRP A 108 4.97 -6.74 -21.17
N TRP A 109 5.00 -7.69 -20.23
CA TRP A 109 5.58 -9.02 -20.44
C TRP A 109 4.90 -9.74 -21.60
N ARG A 110 3.56 -9.72 -21.66
CA ARG A 110 2.79 -10.36 -22.73
C ARG A 110 3.04 -9.72 -24.09
N GLU A 111 3.35 -8.43 -24.16
CA GLU A 111 3.64 -7.76 -25.43
C GLU A 111 5.05 -8.04 -25.95
N HIS A 112 6.01 -8.36 -25.07
CA HIS A 112 7.43 -8.44 -25.42
C HIS A 112 8.02 -9.86 -25.33
N HIS A 113 7.30 -10.80 -24.70
CA HIS A 113 7.78 -12.17 -24.43
C HIS A 113 6.72 -13.25 -24.75
N ALA A 114 5.64 -12.91 -25.45
CA ALA A 114 4.66 -13.88 -25.97
C ALA A 114 4.94 -14.23 -27.43
#